data_AF-A0A534ALJ4-F1
#
_entry.id   AF-A0A534ALJ4-F1
#
_cell.length_a   1.000
_cell.length_b   1.000
_cell.length_c   1.000
_cell.angle_alpha   90.00
_cell.angle_beta   90.00
_cell.angle_gamma   90.00
#
_symmetry.space_group_name_H-M   'P 1'
#
loop_
_entity.id
_entity.type
_entity.pdbx_description
1 polymer ?
#
loop_
_entity_poly.entity_id
_entity_poly.type
_entity_poly.pdbx_seq_one_letter_code
_entity_poly.pdbx_strand_id
1 'polypeptide(L)' 'DEGISHESLLVDIAAEAGIIEKSGAWYGYGKERIGQGRENAKLYLKDHPDLALEVEAKVKEHLGVKAAVVADEEASAPEE' A
#
# COMPACT_ATOMS: atom_id res chain seq x y z
N ASP A 1 -1.59 -0.90 -23.24
CA ASP A 1 -0.87 -1.69 -22.24
C ASP A 1 0.26 -0.83 -21.71
N GLU A 2 -0.06 0.06 -20.76
CA GLU A 2 0.95 0.93 -20.16
C GLU A 2 1.78 0.06 -19.20
N GLY A 3 3.01 -0.22 -19.63
CA GLY A 3 3.97 -1.05 -18.92
C GLY A 3 4.14 -0.60 -17.48
N ILE A 4 4.20 -1.60 -16.59
CA ILE A 4 4.61 -1.55 -15.18
C ILE A 4 4.68 -0.12 -14.62
N SER A 5 3.51 0.48 -14.34
CA SER A 5 3.47 1.74 -13.63
C SER A 5 3.89 1.49 -12.19
N HIS A 6 4.76 2.35 -11.64
CA HIS A 6 5.25 2.24 -10.27
C HIS A 6 4.10 2.15 -9.27
N GLU A 7 3.04 2.94 -9.48
CA GLU A 7 1.82 2.92 -8.68
C GLU A 7 1.07 1.56 -8.76
N SER A 8 1.02 0.94 -9.94
CA SER A 8 0.37 -0.36 -10.11
C SER A 8 1.09 -1.47 -9.35
N LEU A 9 2.43 -1.42 -9.34
CA LEU A 9 3.26 -2.34 -8.57
C LEU A 9 3.10 -2.07 -7.07
N LEU A 10 3.09 -0.81 -6.66
CA LEU A 10 2.89 -0.42 -5.27
C LEU A 10 1.55 -0.93 -4.72
N VAL A 11 0.45 -0.79 -5.47
CA VAL A 11 -0.86 -1.35 -5.07
C VAL A 11 -0.79 -2.86 -4.87
N ASP A 12 -0.08 -3.57 -5.74
CA ASP A 12 0.02 -5.02 -5.65
C ASP A 12 0.81 -5.45 -4.42
N ILE A 13 2.02 -4.92 -4.26
CA ILE A 13 2.88 -5.25 -3.13
C ILE A 13 2.20 -4.83 -1.82
N ALA A 14 1.54 -3.67 -1.78
CA ALA A 14 0.82 -3.23 -0.60
C ALA A 14 -0.40 -4.10 -0.28
N ALA A 15 -1.10 -4.63 -1.29
CA ALA A 15 -2.19 -5.58 -1.08
C ALA A 15 -1.67 -6.94 -0.60
N GLU A 16 -0.55 -7.43 -1.14
CA GLU A 16 0.10 -8.67 -0.70
C GLU A 16 0.68 -8.55 0.73
N ALA A 17 1.24 -7.38 1.08
CA ALA A 17 1.74 -7.07 2.41
C ALA A 17 0.64 -6.83 3.46
N GLY A 18 -0.64 -6.83 3.06
CA GLY A 18 -1.77 -6.53 3.95
C GLY A 18 -1.88 -5.07 4.38
N ILE A 19 -1.15 -4.16 3.72
CA ILE A 19 -1.17 -2.72 3.98
C ILE A 19 -2.41 -2.08 3.34
N ILE A 20 -2.74 -2.52 2.12
CA ILE A 20 -4.00 -2.18 1.45
C ILE A 20 -4.97 -3.35 1.65
N GLU A 21 -6.09 -3.07 2.31
CA GLU A 21 -7.19 -3.99 2.51
C GLU A 21 -7.98 -4.17 1.21
N LYS A 22 -8.12 -5.43 0.78
CA LYS A 22 -8.88 -5.79 -0.42
C LYS A 22 -10.16 -6.54 -0.04
N SER A 23 -11.27 -5.83 0.01
CA SER A 23 -12.61 -6.41 0.18
C SER A 23 -13.26 -6.70 -1.18
N GLY A 24 -12.94 -7.86 -1.74
CA GLY A 24 -13.48 -8.30 -3.03
C GLY A 24 -12.94 -7.46 -4.20
N ALA A 25 -13.79 -6.62 -4.79
CA ALA A 25 -13.38 -5.66 -5.83
C ALA A 25 -12.96 -4.29 -5.27
N TRP A 26 -13.11 -4.07 -3.96
CA TRP A 26 -12.79 -2.79 -3.32
C TRP A 26 -11.42 -2.81 -2.65
N TYR A 27 -10.69 -1.71 -2.83
CA TYR A 27 -9.42 -1.43 -2.17
C TYR A 27 -9.62 -0.31 -1.15
N GLY A 28 -9.06 -0.50 0.04
CA GLY A 28 -9.07 0.46 1.14
C GLY A 28 -7.71 0.48 1.84
N TYR A 29 -7.38 1.61 2.46
CA TYR A 29 -6.13 1.77 3.20
C TYR A 29 -6.44 2.40 4.55
N GLY A 30 -6.23 1.62 5.62
CA GLY A 30 -6.66 1.99 6.97
C GLY A 30 -8.16 2.29 7.03
N LYS A 31 -8.51 3.58 7.12
CA LYS A 31 -9.90 4.08 7.13
C LYS A 31 -10.30 4.78 5.83
N GLU A 32 -9.35 5.02 4.94
CA GLU A 32 -9.55 5.68 3.65
C GLU A 32 -10.00 4.67 2.60
N ARG A 33 -10.97 5.04 1.77
CA ARG A 33 -11.43 4.19 0.67
C ARG A 33 -10.75 4.62 -0.62
N ILE A 34 -9.83 3.78 -1.09
CA ILE A 34 -9.04 4.03 -2.30
C ILE A 34 -9.92 3.95 -3.56
N GLY A 35 -10.66 2.85 -3.74
CA GLY A 35 -11.50 2.70 -4.93
C GLY A 35 -11.82 1.26 -5.31
N GLN A 36 -12.62 1.09 -6.36
CA GLN A 36 -12.99 -0.22 -6.89
C GLN A 36 -12.04 -0.64 -8.01
N GLY A 37 -11.35 -1.75 -7.82
CA GLY A 37 -10.43 -2.32 -8.79
C GLY A 37 -9.04 -1.68 -8.73
N ARG A 38 -8.05 -2.44 -9.19
CA ARG A 38 -6.63 -2.06 -9.20
C ARG A 38 -6.37 -0.78 -9.99
N GLU A 39 -7.14 -0.58 -11.06
CA GLU A 39 -7.03 0.58 -11.96
C GLU A 39 -7.45 1.89 -11.29
N ASN A 40 -8.49 1.89 -10.46
CA ASN A 40 -8.85 3.06 -9.66
C ASN A 40 -7.87 3.24 -8.50
N ALA A 41 -7.36 2.15 -7.93
CA ALA A 41 -6.37 2.24 -6.86
C ALA A 41 -5.07 2.90 -7.29
N LYS A 42 -4.53 2.54 -8.47
CA LYS A 42 -3.34 3.24 -9.01
C LYS A 42 -3.62 4.71 -9.28
N LEU A 43 -4.81 5.05 -9.79
CA LEU A 43 -5.19 6.44 -10.09
C LEU A 43 -5.29 7.25 -8.81
N TYR A 44 -5.87 6.67 -7.76
CA TYR A 44 -5.98 7.30 -6.46
C TYR A 44 -4.62 7.55 -5.84
N LEU A 45 -3.71 6.57 -5.82
CA LEU A 45 -2.33 6.79 -5.33
C LEU A 45 -1.58 7.83 -6.15
N LYS A 46 -1.84 7.89 -7.46
CA LYS A 46 -1.24 8.90 -8.35
C LYS A 46 -1.75 10.31 -8.05
N ASP A 47 -3.04 10.46 -7.74
CA ASP A 47 -3.67 11.74 -7.38
C ASP A 47 -3.32 12.16 -5.93
N HIS A 48 -3.04 11.18 -5.07
CA HIS A 48 -2.69 11.35 -3.65
C HIS A 48 -1.24 10.90 -3.38
N PRO A 49 -0.22 11.68 -3.79
CA PRO A 49 1.19 11.32 -3.61
C PRO A 49 1.57 11.16 -2.14
N ASP A 50 0.93 11.89 -1.22
CA ASP A 50 1.15 11.76 0.22
C ASP A 50 0.79 10.35 0.72
N LEU A 51 -0.35 9.82 0.27
CA LEU A 51 -0.79 8.46 0.60
C LEU A 51 0.09 7.40 -0.06
N ALA A 52 0.51 7.64 -1.31
CA ALA A 52 1.43 6.75 -2.01
C ALA A 52 2.78 6.64 -1.29
N LEU A 53 3.33 7.76 -0.80
CA LEU A 53 4.57 7.76 -0.02
C LEU A 53 4.41 7.01 1.31
N GLU A 54 3.29 7.18 2.00
CA GLU A 54 3.02 6.46 3.24
C GLU A 54 2.88 4.95 3.02
N VAL A 55 2.11 4.55 2.01
CA VAL A 55 1.98 3.14 1.61
C VAL A 55 3.33 2.57 1.20
N GLU A 56 4.13 3.30 0.42
CA GLU A 56 5.46 2.88 0.00
C GLU A 56 6.41 2.71 1.19
N ALA A 57 6.40 3.63 2.15
CA ALA A 57 7.21 3.53 3.37
C ALA A 57 6.87 2.25 4.14
N LYS A 58 5.57 1.99 4.35
CA LYS A 58 5.09 0.76 5.00
C LYS A 58 5.44 -0.50 4.22
N VAL A 59 5.34 -0.46 2.89
CA VAL A 59 5.73 -1.58 2.01
C VAL A 59 7.22 -1.87 2.15
N LYS A 60 8.07 -0.83 2.11
CA LYS A 60 9.52 -0.97 2.27
C LYS A 60 9.88 -1.52 3.65
N GLU A 61 9.20 -1.07 4.69
CA GLU A 61 9.35 -1.58 6.05
C GLU A 61 8.97 -3.07 6.13
N HIS A 62 7.83 -3.46 5.55
CA HIS A 62 7.39 -4.85 5.49
C HIS A 62 8.37 -5.75 4.73
N LEU A 63 8.97 -5.24 3.65
CA LEU A 63 10.01 -5.94 2.87
C LEU A 63 11.37 -5.97 3.56
N GLY A 64 11.52 -5.36 4.75
CA GLY A 64 12.80 -5.27 5.46
C GLY A 64 13.82 -4.37 4.77
N VAL A 65 13.40 -3.58 3.78
CA VAL A 65 14.23 -2.59 3.11
C VAL A 65 14.26 -1.35 4.00
N LYS A 66 15.17 -1.36 5.00
CA LYS A 66 15.41 -0.21 5.89
C LYS A 66 15.90 1.00 5.08
N ALA A 67 14.97 1.81 4.59
CA ALA A 67 15.24 3.21 4.34
C ALA A 67 15.36 3.87 5.73
N ALA A 68 16.58 4.25 6.09
CA ALA A 68 16.91 4.75 7.41
C ALA A 68 16.26 6.12 7.68
N VAL A 69 14.98 6.19 8.08
CA VAL A 69 14.36 7.33 8.79
C VAL A 69 13.03 6.95 9.47
N VAL A 70 13.12 6.70 10.78
CA VAL A 70 12.21 7.00 11.92
C VAL A 70 10.66 6.84 11.87
N ALA A 71 10.15 6.17 12.94
CA ALA A 71 8.80 6.16 13.56
C ALA A 71 7.69 5.42 12.77
N ASP A 72 7.03 4.36 13.28
CA ASP A 72 6.47 4.13 14.62
C ASP A 72 6.22 2.61 14.82
N GLU A 73 6.62 2.08 15.98
CA GLU A 73 6.17 0.77 16.49
C GLU A 73 4.64 0.81 16.71
N GLU A 74 3.89 -0.20 16.26
CA GLU A 74 2.96 -0.99 17.09
C GLU A 74 1.91 -1.80 16.27
N ALA A 75 1.65 -3.00 16.80
CA ALA A 75 0.55 -3.94 16.57
C ALA A 75 0.56 -4.78 15.27
N SER A 76 0.44 -6.11 15.27
CA SER A 76 0.22 -7.19 16.26
C SER A 76 0.11 -8.46 15.38
N ALA A 77 0.52 -9.68 15.70
CA ALA A 77 0.98 -10.35 16.91
C ALA A 77 1.61 -11.70 16.46
N PRO A 78 2.44 -12.34 17.30
CA PRO A 78 2.92 -13.69 17.08
C PRO A 78 1.81 -14.71 17.34
N GLU A 79 1.78 -15.82 16.62
CA GLU A 79 1.15 -17.03 17.13
C GLU A 79 1.96 -18.27 16.70
N GLU A 80 1.89 -19.26 17.56
CA GLU A 80 2.81 -20.37 17.91
C GLU A 80 3.20 -21.37 16.82
#